data_AF-A0AAD6QAB6-F1
#
_entry.id   AF-A0AAD6QAB6-F1
#
_cell.length_a   1.000
_cell.length_b   1.000
_cell.length_c   1.000
_cell.angle_alpha   90.00
_cell.angle_beta   90.00
_cell.angle_gamma   90.00
#
_symmetry.space_group_name_H-M   'P 1'
#
loop_
_entity.id
_entity.type
_entity.pdbx_description
1 polymer ?
#
loop_
_entity_poly.entity_id
_entity_poly.type
_entity_poly.pdbx_seq_one_letter_code
_entity_poly.pdbx_strand_id
1 'polypeptide(L)'
;MEGTMHTPSALPNRANRGGEMAEKSYEEEHPTKAVGWAARDQSGVLSPFKFSRRSTGEKDVRLKVLFCGICHTDLHMAKNDWGNSTYPLVPGYEHTAREIF
;
A
#
# COMPACT_ATOMS: atom_id res chain seq x y z
N MET A 1 9.79 -3.33 -7.90
CA MET A 1 8.87 -3.55 -6.76
C MET A 1 7.76 -4.46 -7.25
N GLU A 2 7.20 -5.40 -6.50
CA GLU A 2 6.10 -6.24 -7.00
C GLU A 2 4.76 -5.59 -6.64
N GLY A 3 3.89 -5.38 -7.62
CA GLY A 3 2.60 -4.69 -7.49
C GLY A 3 1.49 -5.53 -8.10
N THR A 4 0.29 -5.45 -7.55
CA THR A 4 -0.92 -6.14 -8.05
C THR A 4 -2.01 -5.08 -8.11
N MET A 5 -2.66 -4.90 -9.27
CA MET A 5 -3.84 -4.06 -9.41
C MET A 5 -5.05 -4.77 -8.77
N HIS A 6 -5.86 -4.01 -8.03
CA HIS A 6 -7.09 -4.48 -7.42
C HIS A 6 -8.26 -3.55 -7.76
N THR A 7 -9.42 -4.15 -8.06
CA THR A 7 -10.73 -3.51 -7.87
C THR A 7 -11.03 -3.42 -6.35
N PRO A 8 -11.72 -2.37 -5.88
CA PRO A 8 -11.89 -2.14 -4.45
C PRO A 8 -12.99 -3.06 -3.89
N SER A 9 -12.61 -4.17 -3.27
CA SER A 9 -13.49 -4.81 -2.28
C SER A 9 -13.39 -4.00 -0.99
N ALA A 10 -14.51 -3.39 -0.58
CA ALA A 10 -14.63 -2.54 0.60
C ALA A 10 -13.94 -3.15 1.83
N LEU A 11 -12.87 -2.51 2.29
CA LEU A 11 -12.34 -2.72 3.63
C LEU A 11 -13.21 -1.89 4.60
N PRO A 12 -13.72 -2.49 5.68
CA PRO A 12 -14.53 -1.75 6.64
C PRO A 12 -13.69 -0.66 7.33
N ASN A 13 -14.32 0.51 7.46
CA ASN A 13 -13.77 1.73 8.05
C ASN A 13 -13.13 1.44 9.42
N ARG A 14 -11.81 1.69 9.55
CA ARG A 14 -11.02 1.49 10.78
C ARG A 14 -11.12 2.70 11.72
N ALA A 15 -12.24 3.39 11.73
CA ALA A 15 -12.56 4.43 12.69
C ALA A 15 -13.57 3.84 13.68
N ASN A 16 -13.20 3.75 14.96
CA ASN A 16 -13.95 3.19 16.10
C ASN A 16 -13.72 1.71 16.42
N ARG A 17 -12.55 1.37 16.96
CA ARG A 17 -12.45 0.41 18.08
C ARG A 17 -11.29 0.81 18.99
N GLY A 18 -11.62 1.42 20.13
CA GLY A 18 -10.73 1.45 21.28
C GLY A 18 -10.56 0.02 21.79
N GLY A 19 -9.34 -0.47 21.77
CA GLY A 19 -8.99 -1.84 22.12
C GLY A 19 -7.57 -2.11 21.68
N GLU A 20 -6.70 -2.32 22.67
CA GLU A 20 -5.28 -2.68 22.59
C GLU A 20 -5.00 -3.62 21.41
N MET A 21 -4.43 -3.08 20.34
CA MET A 21 -4.08 -3.88 19.17
C MET A 21 -2.71 -4.51 19.41
N ALA A 22 -2.68 -5.84 19.48
CA ALA A 22 -1.45 -6.58 19.21
C ALA A 22 -0.89 -6.12 17.84
N GLU A 23 0.28 -5.49 17.88
CA GLU A 23 1.01 -4.90 16.75
C GLU A 23 1.47 -6.01 15.81
N LYS A 24 0.57 -6.51 14.94
CA LYS A 24 0.99 -7.40 13.86
C LYS A 24 1.86 -6.59 12.91
N SER A 25 3.11 -7.04 12.74
CA SER A 25 4.04 -6.48 11.77
C SER A 25 3.46 -6.58 10.36
N TYR A 26 3.36 -5.45 9.65
CA TYR A 26 2.94 -5.39 8.24
C TYR A 26 3.75 -6.33 7.33
N GLU A 27 4.98 -6.64 7.74
CA GLU A 27 5.87 -7.55 7.02
C GLU A 27 5.44 -9.02 7.13
N GLU A 28 4.70 -9.42 8.16
CA GLU A 28 4.37 -10.82 8.45
C GLU A 28 2.89 -11.18 8.24
N GLU A 29 2.06 -10.22 7.87
CA GLU A 29 0.63 -10.42 7.65
C GLU A 29 0.32 -11.40 6.52
N HIS A 30 1.20 -11.50 5.51
CA HIS A 30 1.00 -12.28 4.31
C HIS A 30 2.28 -13.00 3.83
N PRO A 31 2.16 -14.05 2.99
CA PRO A 31 3.31 -14.88 2.62
C PRO A 31 4.31 -14.21 1.66
N THR A 32 3.88 -13.26 0.83
CA THR A 32 4.75 -12.64 -0.18
C THR A 32 5.37 -11.37 0.39
N LYS A 33 6.69 -11.32 0.58
CA LYS A 33 7.38 -10.12 1.08
C LYS A 33 7.48 -9.06 -0.01
N ALA A 34 7.28 -7.80 0.37
CA ALA A 34 7.36 -6.64 -0.52
C ALA A 34 8.08 -5.48 0.17
N VAL A 35 8.68 -4.62 -0.65
CA VAL A 35 9.35 -3.40 -0.19
C VAL A 35 8.87 -2.22 -1.02
N GLY A 36 8.66 -1.10 -0.35
CA GLY A 36 8.20 0.15 -0.93
C GLY A 36 8.67 1.33 -0.09
N TRP A 37 8.16 2.51 -0.44
CA TRP A 37 8.36 3.73 0.32
C TRP A 37 7.00 4.20 0.83
N ALA A 38 6.91 4.48 2.12
CA ALA A 38 5.65 4.85 2.76
C ALA A 38 5.77 6.17 3.51
N ALA A 39 4.71 6.97 3.46
CA ALA A 39 4.45 8.03 4.41
C ALA A 39 3.91 7.40 5.71
N ARG A 40 4.33 7.93 6.85
CA ARG A 40 3.92 7.44 8.18
C ARG A 40 3.04 8.44 8.94
N ASP A 41 3.00 9.67 8.44
CA ASP A 41 2.23 10.79 8.98
C ASP A 41 1.96 11.83 7.88
N GLN A 42 1.29 12.92 8.28
CA GLN A 42 0.86 14.02 7.41
C GLN A 42 2.00 14.91 6.90
N SER A 43 3.25 14.70 7.34
CA SER A 43 4.40 15.37 6.71
C SER A 43 4.56 14.96 5.24
N GLY A 44 4.06 13.77 4.88
CA GLY A 44 4.22 13.18 3.56
C GLY A 44 5.66 12.73 3.26
N VAL A 45 6.56 12.72 4.26
CA VAL A 45 7.93 12.25 4.07
C VAL A 45 7.93 10.74 3.89
N LEU A 46 8.48 10.30 2.75
CA LEU A 46 8.56 8.88 2.43
C LEU A 46 9.83 8.27 3.02
N SER A 47 9.68 7.08 3.59
CA SER A 47 10.79 6.26 4.11
C SER A 47 10.65 4.81 3.67
N PRO A 48 11.75 4.04 3.57
CA PRO A 48 11.68 2.62 3.27
C PRO A 48 10.72 1.88 4.20
N PHE A 49 9.91 1.02 3.61
CA PHE A 49 8.86 0.28 4.28
C PHE A 49 8.81 -1.15 3.76
N LYS A 50 8.91 -2.10 4.67
CA LYS A 50 8.73 -3.53 4.40
C LYS A 50 7.32 -3.92 4.78
N PHE A 51 6.68 -4.67 3.91
CA PHE A 51 5.33 -5.16 4.10
C PHE A 51 5.18 -6.49 3.39
N SER A 52 3.99 -7.05 3.47
CA SER A 52 3.68 -8.30 2.80
C SER A 52 2.41 -8.17 1.96
N ARG A 53 2.29 -9.07 0.99
CA ARG A 53 1.20 -9.19 0.04
C ARG A 53 0.68 -10.62 0.07
N ARG A 54 -0.62 -10.76 -0.08
CA ARG A 54 -1.30 -12.06 -0.15
C ARG A 54 -0.72 -12.95 -1.25
N SER A 55 -0.99 -14.24 -1.16
CA SER A 55 -0.69 -15.17 -2.26
C SER A 55 -1.47 -14.80 -3.52
N THR A 56 -0.88 -15.11 -4.68
CA THR A 56 -1.57 -15.01 -5.96
C THR A 56 -2.63 -16.10 -6.02
N GLY A 57 -3.91 -15.72 -6.08
CA GLY A 57 -5.01 -16.64 -6.34
C GLY A 57 -5.29 -16.78 -7.84
N GLU A 58 -6.25 -17.62 -8.20
CA GLU A 58 -6.54 -17.99 -9.59
C GLU A 58 -6.96 -16.83 -10.50
N LYS A 59 -7.48 -15.74 -9.91
CA LYS A 59 -7.95 -14.54 -10.64
C LYS A 59 -7.02 -13.34 -10.49
N ASP A 60 -5.83 -13.56 -9.94
CA ASP A 60 -4.92 -12.48 -9.60
C ASP A 60 -3.73 -12.46 -10.54
N VAL A 61 -3.28 -11.26 -10.86
CA VAL A 61 -2.05 -11.06 -11.62
C VAL A 61 -0.98 -10.50 -10.68
N ARG A 62 0.13 -11.22 -10.55
CA ARG A 62 1.32 -10.69 -9.87
C ARG A 62 2.15 -9.93 -10.88
N LEU A 63 2.45 -8.67 -10.60
CA LEU A 63 3.28 -7.86 -11.47
C LEU A 63 4.56 -7.45 -10.76
N LYS A 64 5.65 -7.28 -11.53
CA LYS A 64 6.84 -6.52 -11.14
C LYS A 64 6.68 -5.11 -11.69
N VAL A 65 6.38 -4.15 -10.82
CA VAL A 65 6.48 -2.71 -11.08
C VAL A 65 7.91 -2.38 -11.50
N LEU A 66 8.01 -1.86 -12.72
CA LEU A 66 9.24 -1.38 -13.34
C LEU A 66 9.38 0.12 -13.12
N PHE A 67 8.28 0.85 -13.32
CA PHE A 67 8.21 2.29 -13.20
C PHE A 67 6.89 2.69 -12.54
N CYS A 68 6.92 3.76 -11.75
CA CYS A 68 5.73 4.41 -11.18
C CYS A 68 5.83 5.91 -11.47
N GLY A 69 4.80 6.47 -12.09
CA GLY A 69 4.62 7.91 -12.23
C GLY A 69 4.33 8.56 -10.88
N ILE A 70 4.58 9.86 -10.79
CA ILE A 70 4.24 10.70 -9.64
C ILE A 70 3.27 11.76 -10.14
N CYS A 71 2.17 11.92 -9.41
CA CYS A 71 1.12 12.87 -9.74
C CYS A 71 0.76 13.75 -8.52
N HIS A 72 -0.09 14.76 -8.71
CA HIS A 72 -0.56 15.60 -7.61
C HIS A 72 -1.41 14.84 -6.58
N THR A 73 -2.16 13.83 -7.01
CA THR A 73 -2.98 13.02 -6.10
C THR A 73 -2.11 12.25 -5.10
N ASP A 74 -0.92 11.78 -5.50
CA ASP A 74 0.02 11.13 -4.57
C ASP A 74 0.43 12.09 -3.46
N LEU A 75 0.65 13.37 -3.78
CA LEU A 75 1.00 14.40 -2.81
C LEU A 75 -0.16 14.69 -1.85
N HIS A 76 -1.37 14.89 -2.38
CA HIS A 76 -2.56 15.15 -1.57
C HIS A 76 -2.86 13.98 -0.62
N MET A 77 -2.68 12.74 -1.08
CA MET A 77 -2.81 11.53 -0.24
C MET A 77 -1.67 11.43 0.79
N ALA A 78 -0.42 11.69 0.41
CA ALA A 78 0.70 11.61 1.34
C ALA A 78 0.59 12.63 2.49
N LYS A 79 0.10 13.85 2.19
CA LYS A 79 -0.08 14.95 3.16
C LYS A 79 -1.43 14.96 3.87
N ASN A 80 -2.34 14.06 3.47
CA ASN A 80 -3.70 14.00 3.99
C ASN A 80 -4.51 15.30 3.80
N ASP A 81 -4.35 15.97 2.66
CA ASP A 81 -5.04 17.25 2.37
C ASP A 81 -6.57 17.11 2.35
N TRP A 82 -7.08 15.89 2.14
CA TRP A 82 -8.52 15.57 2.14
C TRP A 82 -9.01 14.89 3.43
N GLY A 83 -8.13 14.70 4.42
CA GLY A 83 -8.51 14.18 5.74
C GLY A 83 -8.87 12.68 5.80
N ASN A 84 -8.69 11.92 4.71
CA ASN A 84 -9.10 10.52 4.59
C ASN A 84 -7.94 9.52 4.37
N SER A 85 -6.70 9.95 4.56
CA SER A 85 -5.51 9.10 4.37
C SER A 85 -5.30 8.16 5.54
N THR A 86 -4.99 6.90 5.24
CA THR A 86 -4.67 5.88 6.25
C THR A 86 -3.19 5.54 6.17
N TYR A 87 -2.48 5.70 7.30
CA TYR A 87 -1.05 5.42 7.40
C TYR A 87 -0.79 4.02 8.01
N PRO A 88 0.33 3.36 7.66
CA PRO A 88 1.34 3.74 6.67
C PRO A 88 0.78 3.70 5.24
N LEU A 89 1.06 4.74 4.45
CA LEU A 89 0.53 4.93 3.10
C LEU A 89 1.66 4.78 2.07
N VAL A 90 1.53 3.83 1.14
CA VAL A 90 2.42 3.67 -0.03
C VAL A 90 1.72 4.31 -1.24
N PRO A 91 2.13 5.51 -1.69
CA PRO A 91 1.52 6.17 -2.84
C PRO A 91 1.96 5.52 -4.16
N GLY A 92 1.32 5.91 -5.27
CA GLY A 92 1.60 5.39 -6.60
C GLY A 92 0.45 4.55 -7.15
N TYR A 93 -0.37 5.19 -7.99
CA TYR A 93 -1.44 4.51 -8.74
C TYR A 93 -1.18 4.45 -10.25
N GLU A 94 -0.17 5.16 -10.75
CA GLU A 94 0.23 5.17 -12.16
C GLU A 94 1.49 4.30 -12.33
N HIS A 95 1.34 3.05 -12.72
CA HIS A 95 2.47 2.13 -12.81
C HIS A 95 2.53 1.37 -14.13
N THR A 96 3.75 1.16 -14.62
CA THR A 96 4.05 0.21 -15.68
C THR A 96 4.77 -0.97 -15.07
N ALA A 97 4.25 -2.16 -15.34
CA ALA A 97 4.71 -3.39 -14.74
C ALA A 97 4.74 -4.53 -15.76
N ARG A 98 5.51 -5.57 -15.45
CA ARG A 98 5.51 -6.82 -16.21
C ARG A 98 4.95 -7.94 -15.35
N GLU A 99 4.27 -8.90 -15.96
CA GLU A 99 3.75 -10.07 -15.26
C GLU A 99 4.88 -10.97 -14.71
N ILE A 100 4.61 -11.59 -13.57
CA ILE A 100 5.45 -12.61 -12.96
C ILE A 100 4.57 -13.85 -12.73
N PHE A 101 4.93 -14.95 -13.37
CA PHE A 101 4.35 -16.27 -13.13
C PHE A 101 4.97 -16.93 -11.89
#